data_AF-A0A8J4E5R9-F1
#
_entry.id   AF-A0A8J4E5R9-F1
#
_cell.length_a   1.000
_cell.length_b   1.000
_cell.length_c   1.000
_cell.angle_alpha   90.00
_cell.angle_beta   90.00
_cell.angle_gamma   90.00
#
_symmetry.space_group_name_H-M   'P 1'
#
loop_
_entity.id
_entity.type
_entity.pdbx_description
1 polymer ?
#
loop_
_entity_poly.entity_id
_entity_poly.type
_entity_poly.pdbx_seq_one_letter_code
_entity_poly.pdbx_strand_id
1 'polypeptide(L)'
;MDWWVVAVIVGGAVVLAAVAVGVRLSRGTAMLAGMAADWERDRAAIAAVLREDLESVRARVYASGDAAAAADLRVAEQAADRFAANENWADNLRAATLALGRANRAVLGGDQPPCVFSPVHGPAAAEVEWAPGGGARRRVPVCADDAARLRDGGQPLVRMVTTEDGTVPYFGAHGRYVDWLLGWYDGFDPYLTARLLAGTPIGSHLPGRIRAIHGTASDPLGEFGRVHD
;
A
#
# COMPACT_ATOMS: atom_id res chain seq x y z
N MET A 1 -28.83 -60.75 -19.13
CA MET A 1 -27.81 -59.88 -18.52
C MET A 1 -28.00 -60.01 -17.03
N ASP A 2 -27.05 -60.62 -16.33
CA ASP A 2 -27.24 -61.00 -14.94
C ASP A 2 -27.26 -59.78 -14.03
N TRP A 3 -28.18 -59.76 -13.06
CA TRP A 3 -28.43 -58.63 -12.17
C TRP A 3 -27.19 -58.18 -11.37
N TRP A 4 -26.25 -59.09 -11.12
CA TRP A 4 -24.98 -58.79 -10.45
C TRP A 4 -24.04 -57.92 -11.31
N VAL A 5 -24.07 -58.05 -12.64
CA VAL A 5 -23.28 -57.22 -13.57
C VAL A 5 -23.76 -55.77 -13.52
N VAL A 6 -25.09 -55.57 -13.50
CA VAL A 6 -25.69 -54.22 -13.39
C VAL A 6 -25.36 -53.58 -12.05
N ALA A 7 -25.41 -54.35 -10.95
CA ALA A 7 -25.06 -53.86 -9.62
C ALA A 7 -23.58 -53.41 -9.51
N VAL A 8 -22.64 -54.15 -10.11
CA VAL A 8 -21.22 -53.79 -10.13
C VAL A 8 -20.97 -52.51 -10.91
N ILE A 9 -21.62 -52.34 -12.07
CA ILE A 9 -21.47 -51.15 -12.91
C ILE A 9 -22.02 -49.89 -12.20
N VAL A 10 -23.22 -49.99 -11.61
CA VAL A 10 -23.84 -48.87 -10.88
C VAL A 10 -23.02 -48.52 -9.63
N GLY A 11 -22.57 -49.51 -8.87
CA GLY A 11 -21.71 -49.30 -7.70
C GLY A 11 -20.37 -48.64 -8.06
N GLY A 12 -19.74 -49.09 -9.15
CA GLY A 12 -18.50 -48.49 -9.67
C GLY A 12 -18.70 -47.04 -10.12
N ALA A 13 -19.80 -46.73 -10.80
CA ALA A 13 -20.12 -45.36 -11.22
C ALA A 13 -20.36 -44.42 -10.03
N VAL A 14 -21.04 -44.88 -8.98
CA VAL A 14 -21.26 -44.10 -7.74
C VAL A 14 -19.94 -43.83 -7.01
N VAL A 15 -19.07 -44.83 -6.90
CA VAL A 15 -17.75 -44.65 -6.28
C VAL A 15 -16.89 -43.67 -7.09
N LEU A 16 -16.85 -43.80 -8.42
CA LEU A 16 -16.12 -42.87 -9.28
C LEU A 16 -16.65 -41.43 -9.17
N ALA A 17 -17.97 -41.25 -9.13
CA ALA A 17 -18.58 -39.94 -8.92
C ALA A 17 -18.23 -39.35 -7.55
N ALA A 18 -18.28 -40.15 -6.48
CA ALA A 18 -17.91 -39.71 -5.14
C ALA A 18 -16.42 -39.32 -5.04
N VAL A 19 -15.53 -40.11 -5.66
CA VAL A 19 -14.10 -39.81 -5.75
C VAL A 19 -13.86 -38.53 -6.55
N ALA A 20 -14.52 -38.35 -7.71
CA ALA A 20 -14.39 -37.14 -8.53
C ALA A 20 -14.86 -35.88 -7.79
N VAL A 21 -15.98 -35.97 -7.05
CA VAL A 21 -16.48 -34.89 -6.19
C VAL A 21 -15.48 -34.59 -5.06
N GLY A 22 -14.96 -35.62 -4.38
CA GLY A 22 -13.95 -35.46 -3.33
C GLY A 22 -12.65 -34.81 -3.83
N VAL A 23 -12.18 -35.19 -5.03
CA VAL A 23 -11.01 -34.57 -5.68
C VAL A 23 -11.28 -33.11 -6.06
N ARG A 24 -12.48 -32.79 -6.55
CA ARG A 24 -12.86 -31.40 -6.88
C ARG A 24 -12.93 -30.52 -5.63
N LEU A 25 -13.52 -31.03 -4.55
CA LEU A 25 -13.62 -30.31 -3.27
C LEU A 25 -12.24 -30.09 -2.65
N SER A 26 -11.38 -31.11 -2.61
CA SER A 26 -10.01 -31.00 -2.09
C SER A 26 -9.12 -30.04 -2.89
N ARG A 27 -9.27 -30.00 -4.21
CA ARG A 27 -8.59 -29.00 -5.05
C ARG A 27 -9.09 -27.58 -4.74
N GLY A 28 -10.40 -27.42 -4.53
CA GLY A 28 -10.98 -26.14 -4.14
C GLY A 28 -10.48 -25.65 -2.79
N THR A 29 -10.41 -26.52 -1.78
CA THR A 29 -9.88 -26.16 -0.45
C THR A 29 -8.39 -25.85 -0.50
N ALA A 30 -7.60 -26.60 -1.27
CA ALA A 30 -6.17 -26.33 -1.45
C ALA A 30 -5.91 -24.97 -2.13
N MET A 31 -6.70 -24.61 -3.14
CA MET A 31 -6.62 -23.29 -3.79
C MET A 31 -6.91 -22.15 -2.79
N LEU A 32 -8.00 -22.27 -2.02
CA LEU A 32 -8.35 -21.27 -1.01
C LEU A 32 -7.29 -21.16 0.10
N ALA A 33 -6.73 -22.29 0.54
CA ALA A 33 -5.65 -22.30 1.52
C ALA A 33 -4.38 -21.62 0.97
N GLY A 34 -4.06 -21.83 -0.31
CA GLY A 34 -2.97 -21.12 -0.99
C GLY A 34 -3.19 -19.62 -0.99
N MET A 35 -4.36 -19.15 -1.44
CA MET A 35 -4.69 -17.72 -1.45
C MET A 35 -4.62 -17.08 -0.05
N ALA A 36 -5.08 -17.79 0.98
CA ALA A 36 -4.99 -17.33 2.36
C ALA A 36 -3.54 -17.23 2.86
N ALA A 37 -2.70 -18.22 2.53
CA ALA A 37 -1.29 -18.20 2.88
C ALA A 37 -0.53 -17.10 2.13
N ASP A 38 -0.89 -16.82 0.88
CA ASP A 38 -0.30 -15.74 0.08
C ASP A 38 -0.64 -14.39 0.70
N TRP A 39 -1.93 -14.16 0.98
CA TRP A 39 -2.39 -12.98 1.70
C TRP A 39 -1.67 -12.78 3.04
N GLU A 40 -1.50 -13.84 3.83
CA GLU A 40 -0.82 -13.75 5.12
C GLU A 40 0.63 -13.27 4.96
N ARG A 41 1.35 -13.77 3.95
CA ARG A 41 2.71 -13.34 3.65
C ARG A 41 2.75 -11.87 3.23
N ASP A 42 1.84 -11.45 2.37
CA ASP A 42 1.76 -10.06 1.91
C ASP A 42 1.42 -9.10 3.05
N ARG A 43 0.44 -9.47 3.88
CA ARG A 43 0.04 -8.67 5.04
C ARG A 43 1.19 -8.55 6.05
N ALA A 44 1.94 -9.63 6.29
CA ALA A 44 3.13 -9.60 7.12
C ALA A 44 4.23 -8.68 6.54
N ALA A 45 4.43 -8.70 5.23
CA ALA A 45 5.37 -7.81 4.53
C ALA A 45 4.97 -6.34 4.64
N ILE A 46 3.69 -6.02 4.44
CA ILE A 46 3.15 -4.66 4.62
C ILE A 46 3.28 -4.23 6.09
N ALA A 47 2.96 -5.11 7.04
CA ALA A 47 3.08 -4.82 8.47
C ALA A 47 4.54 -4.55 8.88
N ALA A 48 5.52 -5.20 8.25
CA ALA A 48 6.92 -4.92 8.48
C ALA A 48 7.31 -3.51 8.01
N VAL A 49 6.89 -3.10 6.81
CA VAL A 49 7.10 -1.74 6.30
C VAL A 49 6.46 -0.70 7.23
N LEU A 50 5.21 -0.92 7.64
CA LEU A 50 4.50 -0.03 8.56
C LEU A 50 5.20 0.08 9.92
N ARG A 51 5.80 -1.00 10.42
CA ARG A 51 6.57 -0.99 11.68
C ARG A 51 7.82 -0.12 11.58
N GLU A 52 8.57 -0.21 10.49
CA GLU A 52 9.72 0.67 10.23
C GLU A 52 9.30 2.15 10.13
N ASP A 53 8.17 2.41 9.47
CA ASP A 53 7.60 3.76 9.38
C ASP A 53 7.24 4.29 10.78
N LEU A 54 6.55 3.47 11.59
CA LEU A 54 6.20 3.78 12.98
C LEU A 54 7.43 4.06 13.83
N GLU A 55 8.49 3.26 13.74
CA GLU A 55 9.73 3.46 14.48
C GLU A 55 10.39 4.81 14.12
N SER A 56 10.45 5.14 12.83
CA SER A 56 11.01 6.40 12.35
C SER A 56 10.23 7.61 12.88
N VAL A 57 8.90 7.60 12.78
CA VAL A 57 8.07 8.72 13.25
C VAL A 57 8.03 8.77 14.78
N ARG A 58 7.99 7.63 15.47
CA ARG A 58 8.05 7.55 16.94
C ARG A 58 9.31 8.23 17.47
N ALA A 59 10.47 7.99 16.85
CA ALA A 59 11.71 8.64 17.25
C ALA A 59 11.61 10.17 17.14
N ARG A 60 11.02 10.71 16.05
CA ARG A 60 10.81 12.15 15.87
C ARG A 60 9.79 12.73 16.87
N VAL A 61 8.68 12.04 17.09
CA VAL A 61 7.62 12.45 18.02
C VAL A 61 8.11 12.51 19.45
N TYR A 62 8.90 11.53 19.90
CA TYR A 62 9.49 11.56 21.23
C TYR A 62 10.57 12.63 21.38
N ALA A 63 11.34 12.91 20.32
CA ALA A 63 12.32 13.98 20.34
C ALA A 63 11.68 15.37 20.38
N SER A 64 10.52 15.58 19.73
CA SER A 64 9.82 16.88 19.72
C SER A 64 9.08 17.18 21.02
N GLY A 65 8.57 16.15 21.71
CA GLY A 65 7.69 16.33 22.87
C GLY A 65 6.30 16.86 22.52
N ASP A 66 5.92 16.88 21.23
CA ASP A 66 4.63 17.39 20.78
C ASP A 66 3.48 16.46 21.18
N ALA A 67 2.57 16.96 22.01
CA ALA A 67 1.46 16.18 22.57
C ALA A 67 0.41 15.79 21.51
N ALA A 68 0.19 16.61 20.50
CA ALA A 68 -0.75 16.31 19.41
C ALA A 68 -0.17 15.22 18.50
N ALA A 69 1.13 15.34 18.15
CA ALA A 69 1.84 14.32 17.41
C ALA A 69 1.90 12.98 18.17
N ALA A 70 2.09 13.02 19.49
CA ALA A 70 2.02 11.83 20.34
C ALA A 70 0.62 11.21 20.39
N ALA A 71 -0.45 12.01 20.27
CA ALA A 71 -1.80 11.50 20.18
C ALA A 71 -2.07 10.81 18.83
N ASP A 72 -1.67 11.44 17.73
CA ASP A 72 -1.78 10.86 16.40
C ASP A 72 -0.93 9.58 16.26
N LEU A 73 0.27 9.55 16.84
CA LEU A 73 1.11 8.35 16.86
C LEU A 73 0.40 7.17 17.56
N ARG A 74 -0.27 7.41 18.70
CA ARG A 74 -1.05 6.35 19.38
C ARG A 74 -2.21 5.85 18.53
N VAL A 75 -2.87 6.72 17.76
CA VAL A 75 -3.92 6.32 16.82
C VAL A 75 -3.32 5.47 15.70
N ALA A 76 -2.15 5.84 15.18
CA ALA A 76 -1.43 5.08 14.16
C ALA A 76 -1.07 3.68 14.65
N GLU A 77 -0.53 3.57 15.87
CA GLU A 77 -0.18 2.29 16.50
C GLU A 77 -1.40 1.38 16.68
N GLN A 78 -2.51 1.91 17.20
CA GLN A 78 -3.75 1.14 17.37
C GLN A 78 -4.32 0.64 16.04
N ALA A 79 -4.30 1.47 15.00
CA ALA A 79 -4.76 1.07 13.67
C ALA A 79 -3.81 0.04 13.03
N ALA A 80 -2.50 0.17 13.25
CA ALA A 80 -1.51 -0.81 12.81
C ALA A 80 -1.70 -2.17 13.49
N ASP A 81 -2.02 -2.20 14.78
CA ASP A 81 -2.33 -3.43 15.52
C ASP A 81 -3.57 -4.12 14.94
N ARG A 82 -4.63 -3.37 14.62
CA ARG A 82 -5.84 -3.93 13.98
C ARG A 82 -5.57 -4.45 12.57
N PHE A 83 -4.75 -3.75 11.79
CA PHE A 83 -4.29 -4.24 10.49
C PHE A 83 -3.48 -5.55 10.64
N ALA A 84 -2.59 -5.62 11.63
CA ALA A 84 -1.82 -6.83 11.94
C ALA A 84 -2.71 -7.98 12.48
N ALA A 85 -3.88 -7.68 13.05
CA ALA A 85 -4.91 -8.65 13.39
C ALA A 85 -5.83 -9.02 12.20
N ASN A 86 -5.57 -8.48 11.01
CA ASN A 86 -6.38 -8.65 9.79
C ASN A 86 -7.82 -8.12 9.92
N GLU A 87 -8.05 -7.19 10.84
CA GLU A 87 -9.36 -6.53 11.02
C GLU A 87 -9.48 -5.39 10.01
N ASN A 88 -10.58 -5.35 9.26
CA ASN A 88 -10.89 -4.31 8.26
C ASN A 88 -9.63 -3.75 7.56
N TRP A 89 -8.81 -4.66 7.03
CA TRP A 89 -7.38 -4.44 6.82
C TRP A 89 -7.08 -3.18 6.00
N ALA A 90 -7.86 -2.92 4.95
CA ALA A 90 -7.58 -1.81 4.03
C ALA A 90 -7.82 -0.45 4.71
N ASP A 91 -8.89 -0.35 5.48
CA ASP A 91 -9.22 0.87 6.20
C ASP A 91 -8.29 1.08 7.39
N ASN A 92 -7.93 0.02 8.12
CA ASN A 92 -6.99 0.14 9.24
C ASN A 92 -5.55 0.45 8.76
N LEU A 93 -5.12 -0.09 7.61
CA LEU A 93 -3.83 0.29 6.99
C LEU A 93 -3.81 1.76 6.56
N ARG A 94 -4.88 2.23 5.90
CA ARG A 94 -5.04 3.64 5.51
C ARG A 94 -5.13 4.55 6.73
N ALA A 95 -5.87 4.17 7.77
CA ALA A 95 -5.99 4.93 9.00
C ALA A 95 -4.66 5.02 9.75
N ALA A 96 -3.88 3.93 9.80
CA ALA A 96 -2.57 3.91 10.43
C ALA A 96 -1.62 4.90 9.76
N THR A 97 -1.49 4.84 8.43
CA THR A 97 -0.60 5.71 7.65
C THR A 97 -1.09 7.16 7.61
N LEU A 98 -2.40 7.41 7.61
CA LEU A 98 -2.96 8.76 7.76
C LEU A 98 -2.58 9.37 9.11
N ALA A 99 -2.83 8.67 10.21
CA ALA A 99 -2.48 9.16 11.55
C ALA A 99 -0.96 9.35 11.68
N LEU A 100 -0.18 8.45 11.10
CA LEU A 100 1.27 8.56 11.05
C LEU A 100 1.74 9.78 10.24
N GLY A 101 1.08 10.07 9.11
CA GLY A 101 1.27 11.26 8.31
C GLY A 101 1.01 12.54 9.10
N ARG A 102 -0.09 12.61 9.85
CA ARG A 102 -0.38 13.76 10.72
C ARG A 102 0.66 13.94 11.82
N ALA A 103 1.04 12.87 12.51
CA ALA A 103 2.08 12.92 13.53
C ALA A 103 3.42 13.42 12.96
N ASN A 104 3.81 12.92 11.78
CA ASN A 104 5.06 13.31 11.13
C ASN A 104 5.05 14.78 10.67
N ARG A 105 3.92 15.27 10.14
CA ARG A 105 3.76 16.68 9.76
C ARG A 105 3.76 17.62 10.96
N ALA A 106 3.14 17.22 12.06
CA ALA A 106 3.12 18.02 13.29
C ALA A 106 4.54 18.30 13.82
N VAL A 107 5.46 17.34 13.69
CA VAL A 107 6.84 17.48 14.21
C VAL A 107 7.83 18.07 13.22
N LEU A 108 7.64 17.86 11.91
CA LEU A 108 8.53 18.40 10.87
C LEU A 108 8.08 19.78 10.36
N GLY A 109 6.80 20.11 10.51
CA GLY A 109 6.19 21.31 9.97
C GLY A 109 5.96 21.25 8.46
N GLY A 110 5.01 22.07 8.00
CA GLY A 110 4.69 22.25 6.58
C GLY A 110 3.41 21.54 6.13
N ASP A 111 2.67 22.21 5.25
CA ASP A 111 1.41 21.74 4.67
C ASP A 111 1.60 21.07 3.30
N GLN A 112 2.84 20.76 2.95
CA GLN A 112 3.16 20.20 1.64
C GLN A 112 2.91 18.69 1.60
N PRO A 113 2.60 18.14 0.40
CA PRO A 113 2.56 16.70 0.20
C PRO A 113 3.87 16.04 0.65
N PRO A 114 3.83 14.78 1.11
CA PRO A 114 5.02 14.10 1.57
C PRO A 114 5.99 13.81 0.40
N CYS A 115 7.26 13.60 0.73
CA CYS A 115 8.31 13.26 -0.23
C CYS A 115 7.91 12.04 -1.08
N VAL A 116 7.93 12.19 -2.40
CA VAL A 116 7.54 11.13 -3.32
C VAL A 116 8.45 9.90 -3.24
N PHE A 117 9.71 10.05 -2.82
CA PHE A 117 10.63 8.92 -2.72
C PHE A 117 10.35 8.05 -1.49
N SER A 118 9.85 8.67 -0.41
CA SER A 118 9.50 7.99 0.82
C SER A 118 8.60 8.89 1.67
N PRO A 119 7.30 8.55 1.82
CA PRO A 119 6.38 9.42 2.56
C PRO A 119 6.79 9.66 4.02
N VAL A 120 7.50 8.70 4.63
CA VAL A 120 8.02 8.81 6.00
C VAL A 120 9.06 9.91 6.15
N HIS A 121 9.68 10.39 5.08
CA HIS A 121 10.61 11.53 5.14
C HIS A 121 9.91 12.83 5.56
N GLY A 122 8.59 12.88 5.42
CA GLY A 122 7.79 14.05 5.78
C GLY A 122 7.53 14.99 4.60
N PRO A 123 7.06 16.21 4.89
CA PRO A 123 6.68 17.21 3.88
C PRO A 123 7.80 17.52 2.91
N ALA A 124 7.41 17.80 1.67
CA ALA A 124 8.34 18.30 0.67
C ALA A 124 8.81 19.72 0.99
N ALA A 125 10.07 19.99 0.66
CA ALA A 125 10.71 21.29 0.76
C ALA A 125 11.10 21.86 -0.61
N ALA A 126 11.03 21.03 -1.67
CA ALA A 126 11.34 21.42 -3.04
C ALA A 126 10.58 20.51 -4.03
N GLU A 127 10.56 20.92 -5.30
CA GLU A 127 10.19 20.07 -6.42
C GLU A 127 11.41 19.75 -7.29
N VAL A 128 11.48 18.55 -7.84
CA VAL A 128 12.52 18.15 -8.82
C VAL A 128 11.90 17.52 -10.05
N GLU A 129 12.58 17.64 -11.19
CA GLU A 129 12.22 16.90 -12.41
C GLU A 129 12.58 15.41 -12.25
N TRP A 130 11.58 14.55 -12.35
CA TRP A 130 11.74 13.10 -12.22
C TRP A 130 10.82 12.33 -13.17
N ALA A 131 11.25 11.14 -13.57
CA ALA A 131 10.47 10.21 -14.39
C ALA A 131 10.31 8.87 -13.67
N PRO A 132 9.09 8.48 -13.25
CA PRO A 132 8.84 7.16 -12.69
C PRO A 132 9.01 6.07 -13.75
N GLY A 133 9.88 5.08 -13.52
CA GLY A 133 9.91 3.83 -14.30
C GLY A 133 10.03 4.02 -15.83
N GLY A 134 10.67 5.09 -16.30
CA GLY A 134 10.76 5.42 -17.74
C GLY A 134 9.53 6.15 -18.33
N GLY A 135 8.56 6.52 -17.50
CA GLY A 135 7.42 7.36 -17.88
C GLY A 135 7.79 8.83 -18.16
N ALA A 136 6.79 9.66 -18.44
CA ALA A 136 7.00 11.07 -18.74
C ALA A 136 7.62 11.83 -17.56
N ARG A 137 8.61 12.68 -17.83
CA ARG A 137 9.19 13.60 -16.83
C ARG A 137 8.13 14.54 -16.27
N ARG A 138 8.19 14.80 -14.97
CA ARG A 138 7.33 15.77 -14.26
C ARG A 138 8.02 16.29 -13.01
N ARG A 139 7.55 17.43 -12.51
CA ARG A 139 7.90 17.90 -11.17
C ARG A 139 7.24 17.03 -10.12
N VAL A 140 8.02 16.61 -9.13
CA VAL A 140 7.55 15.83 -7.99
C VAL A 140 8.01 16.44 -6.67
N PRO A 141 7.20 16.34 -5.59
CA PRO A 141 7.53 16.87 -4.28
C PRO A 141 8.61 16.02 -3.59
N VAL A 142 9.65 16.66 -3.07
CA VAL A 142 10.82 16.01 -2.46
C VAL A 142 11.20 16.70 -1.15
N CYS A 143 11.59 15.93 -0.12
CA CYS A 143 12.12 16.49 1.13
C CYS A 143 13.49 17.16 0.92
N ALA A 144 13.91 17.99 1.88
CA ALA A 144 15.17 18.71 1.80
C ALA A 144 16.40 17.77 1.61
N ASP A 145 16.39 16.61 2.29
CA ASP A 145 17.51 15.66 2.25
C ASP A 145 17.64 14.98 0.89
N ASP A 146 16.54 14.49 0.32
CA ASP A 146 16.56 13.87 -1.00
C ASP A 146 16.83 14.89 -2.10
N ALA A 147 16.33 16.13 -1.96
CA ALA A 147 16.67 17.22 -2.86
C ALA A 147 18.18 17.52 -2.80
N ALA A 148 18.80 17.49 -1.61
CA ALA A 148 20.24 17.66 -1.47
C ALA A 148 21.02 16.52 -2.14
N ARG A 149 20.64 15.26 -1.89
CA ARG A 149 21.26 14.09 -2.53
C ARG A 149 21.25 14.20 -4.05
N LEU A 150 20.11 14.56 -4.63
CA LEU A 150 19.94 14.70 -6.07
C LEU A 150 20.79 15.84 -6.64
N ARG A 151 20.84 17.00 -5.96
CA ARG A 151 21.70 18.12 -6.36
C ARG A 151 23.18 17.72 -6.38
N ASP A 152 23.60 16.87 -5.44
CA ASP A 152 24.97 16.39 -5.33
C ASP A 152 25.26 15.19 -6.28
N GLY A 153 24.32 14.84 -7.17
CA GLY A 153 24.45 13.74 -8.13
C GLY A 153 24.24 12.34 -7.54
N GLY A 154 23.81 12.25 -6.27
CA GLY A 154 23.46 11.02 -5.58
C GLY A 154 22.06 10.50 -5.91
N GLN A 155 21.72 9.36 -5.32
CA GLN A 155 20.38 8.77 -5.40
C GLN A 155 19.54 9.18 -4.18
N PRO A 156 18.22 9.36 -4.35
CA PRO A 156 17.31 9.59 -3.23
C PRO A 156 17.19 8.32 -2.39
N LEU A 157 16.81 8.46 -1.12
CA LEU A 157 16.51 7.34 -0.24
C LEU A 157 15.07 6.87 -0.48
N VAL A 158 14.90 5.95 -1.44
CA VAL A 158 13.58 5.46 -1.82
C VAL A 158 13.08 4.42 -0.81
N ARG A 159 11.80 4.53 -0.41
CA ARG A 159 11.13 3.50 0.39
C ARG A 159 11.05 2.21 -0.41
N MET A 160 11.78 1.20 0.05
CA MET A 160 11.73 -0.15 -0.47
C MET A 160 10.65 -0.95 0.26
N VAL A 161 9.96 -1.82 -0.46
CA VAL A 161 8.91 -2.69 0.06
C VAL A 161 9.07 -4.10 -0.50
N THR A 162 8.60 -5.09 0.25
CA THR A 162 8.68 -6.49 -0.16
C THR A 162 7.42 -6.89 -0.92
N THR A 163 7.60 -7.54 -2.05
CA THR A 163 6.54 -8.16 -2.86
C THR A 163 6.87 -9.63 -3.10
N GLU A 164 5.95 -10.36 -3.71
CA GLU A 164 6.19 -11.74 -4.17
C GLU A 164 7.37 -11.84 -5.13
N ASP A 165 7.58 -10.81 -5.97
CA ASP A 165 8.67 -10.73 -6.95
C ASP A 165 10.00 -10.24 -6.35
N GLY A 166 10.02 -9.96 -5.04
CA GLY A 166 11.18 -9.45 -4.31
C GLY A 166 11.02 -8.02 -3.80
N THR A 167 12.13 -7.45 -3.34
CA THR A 167 12.17 -6.09 -2.79
C THR A 167 12.28 -5.05 -3.90
N VAL A 168 11.31 -4.14 -3.98
CA VAL A 168 11.19 -3.11 -5.01
C VAL A 168 10.94 -1.74 -4.37
N PRO A 169 11.19 -0.62 -5.07
CA PRO A 169 10.65 0.67 -4.66
C PRO A 169 9.14 0.58 -4.44
N TYR A 170 8.57 1.30 -3.47
CA TYR A 170 7.13 1.21 -3.17
C TYR A 170 6.26 1.48 -4.39
N PHE A 171 6.67 2.39 -5.28
CA PHE A 171 5.95 2.68 -6.50
C PHE A 171 6.03 1.56 -7.54
N GLY A 172 6.99 0.64 -7.40
CA GLY A 172 7.10 -0.60 -8.16
C GLY A 172 6.26 -1.74 -7.57
N ALA A 173 5.73 -1.61 -6.35
CA ALA A 173 4.79 -2.57 -5.83
C ALA A 173 3.43 -2.35 -6.49
N HIS A 174 2.84 -3.41 -7.05
CA HIS A 174 1.49 -3.41 -7.63
C HIS A 174 0.41 -2.97 -6.61
N GLY A 175 -0.86 -3.32 -6.82
CA GLY A 175 -1.99 -2.89 -5.97
C GLY A 175 -1.88 -3.15 -4.45
N ARG A 176 -0.92 -3.96 -3.99
CA ARG A 176 -0.74 -4.39 -2.59
C ARG A 176 -0.50 -3.25 -1.59
N TYR A 177 0.21 -2.19 -2.00
CA TYR A 177 0.59 -1.07 -1.14
C TYR A 177 -0.28 0.18 -1.34
N VAL A 178 -1.37 0.08 -2.11
CA VAL A 178 -2.19 1.25 -2.46
C VAL A 178 -2.81 1.91 -1.22
N ASP A 179 -3.44 1.16 -0.32
CA ASP A 179 -4.06 1.74 0.88
C ASP A 179 -3.02 2.29 1.87
N TRP A 180 -1.82 1.71 1.93
CA TRP A 180 -0.69 2.28 2.68
C TRP A 180 -0.29 3.64 2.11
N LEU A 181 -0.17 3.75 0.78
CA LEU A 181 0.20 5.01 0.13
C LEU A 181 -0.91 6.07 0.28
N LEU A 182 -2.17 5.68 0.09
CA LEU A 182 -3.29 6.62 0.14
C LEU A 182 -3.47 7.23 1.52
N GLY A 183 -3.17 6.51 2.61
CA GLY A 183 -3.25 7.12 3.94
C GLY A 183 -2.19 8.20 4.16
N TRP A 184 -0.96 8.01 3.68
CA TRP A 184 0.08 9.04 3.74
C TRP A 184 -0.30 10.35 3.02
N TYR A 185 -1.02 10.23 1.91
CA TYR A 185 -1.49 11.35 1.09
C TYR A 185 -2.93 11.78 1.41
N ASP A 186 -3.54 11.25 2.46
CA ASP A 186 -4.86 11.70 2.91
C ASP A 186 -4.77 13.14 3.44
N GLY A 187 -5.78 13.96 3.09
CA GLY A 187 -5.80 15.41 3.31
C GLY A 187 -5.27 16.24 2.13
N PHE A 188 -4.76 15.61 1.07
CA PHE A 188 -4.39 16.26 -0.19
C PHE A 188 -5.41 15.95 -1.30
N ASP A 189 -5.20 16.52 -2.49
CA ASP A 189 -5.96 16.12 -3.69
C ASP A 189 -5.90 14.58 -3.85
N PRO A 190 -7.05 13.88 -3.86
CA PRO A 190 -7.08 12.41 -3.94
C PRO A 190 -6.34 11.83 -5.15
N TYR A 191 -6.29 12.54 -6.29
CA TYR A 191 -5.60 12.10 -7.50
C TYR A 191 -4.16 12.60 -7.60
N LEU A 192 -3.63 13.34 -6.61
CA LEU A 192 -2.24 13.76 -6.61
C LEU A 192 -1.29 12.56 -6.75
N THR A 193 -1.47 11.52 -5.94
CA THR A 193 -0.64 10.30 -6.00
C THR A 193 -0.74 9.59 -7.34
N ALA A 194 -1.94 9.51 -7.91
CA ALA A 194 -2.17 8.90 -9.22
C ALA A 194 -1.39 9.64 -10.32
N ARG A 195 -1.35 10.98 -10.26
CA ARG A 195 -0.60 11.81 -11.22
C ARG A 195 0.91 11.73 -10.99
N LEU A 196 1.37 11.78 -9.75
CA LEU A 196 2.80 11.66 -9.40
C LEU A 196 3.37 10.32 -9.88
N LEU A 197 2.64 9.23 -9.67
CA LEU A 197 3.08 7.87 -9.95
C LEU A 197 2.53 7.30 -11.26
N ALA A 198 1.95 8.13 -12.12
CA ALA A 198 1.47 7.69 -13.43
C ALA A 198 2.60 7.02 -14.23
N GLY A 199 2.36 5.80 -14.68
CA GLY A 199 3.34 4.96 -15.40
C GLY A 199 4.12 3.98 -14.53
N THR A 200 3.86 3.90 -13.22
CA THR A 200 4.41 2.83 -12.35
C THR A 200 3.40 1.71 -12.12
N PRO A 201 3.86 0.52 -11.67
CA PRO A 201 2.99 -0.55 -11.22
C PRO A 201 1.97 -0.14 -10.16
N ILE A 202 2.32 0.66 -9.13
CA ILE A 202 1.32 1.12 -8.16
C ILE A 202 0.35 2.13 -8.80
N GLY A 203 0.86 2.97 -9.71
CA GLY A 203 0.13 4.03 -10.39
C GLY A 203 -1.09 3.53 -11.15
N SER A 204 -1.02 2.34 -11.76
CA SER A 204 -2.14 1.76 -12.50
C SER A 204 -3.32 1.34 -11.61
N HIS A 205 -3.12 1.17 -10.30
CA HIS A 205 -4.18 0.77 -9.38
C HIS A 205 -4.82 1.96 -8.64
N LEU A 206 -4.14 3.09 -8.55
CA LEU A 206 -4.59 4.25 -7.78
C LEU A 206 -5.96 4.79 -8.23
N PRO A 207 -6.22 5.06 -9.53
CA PRO A 207 -7.50 5.64 -9.94
C PRO A 207 -8.73 4.81 -9.57
N GLY A 208 -8.62 3.49 -9.71
CA GLY A 208 -9.70 2.56 -9.34
C GLY A 208 -9.96 2.57 -7.84
N ARG A 209 -8.89 2.56 -7.03
CA ARG A 209 -9.02 2.57 -5.57
C ARG A 209 -9.51 3.91 -5.03
N ILE A 210 -9.03 5.03 -5.56
CA ILE A 210 -9.49 6.39 -5.21
C ILE A 210 -11.00 6.49 -5.46
N ARG A 211 -11.47 6.03 -6.63
CA ARG A 211 -12.91 6.02 -6.96
C ARG A 211 -13.73 5.16 -6.00
N ALA A 212 -13.19 4.03 -5.55
CA ALA A 212 -13.86 3.17 -4.58
C ALA A 212 -14.02 3.82 -3.20
N ILE A 213 -13.10 4.72 -2.82
CA ILE A 213 -13.11 5.42 -1.52
C ILE A 213 -13.94 6.72 -1.59
N HIS A 214 -13.78 7.51 -2.65
CA HIS A 214 -14.32 8.88 -2.76
C HIS A 214 -15.49 9.04 -3.74
N GLY A 215 -15.83 8.01 -4.52
CA GLY A 215 -16.85 8.09 -5.58
C GLY A 215 -16.31 8.67 -6.90
N THR A 216 -17.22 9.01 -7.83
CA THR A 216 -16.88 9.46 -9.20
C THR A 216 -16.75 10.98 -9.37
N ALA A 217 -16.83 11.75 -8.28
CA ALA A 217 -16.94 13.21 -8.33
C ALA A 217 -15.59 13.95 -8.44
N SER A 218 -14.46 13.27 -8.28
CA SER A 218 -13.14 13.88 -8.37
C SER A 218 -12.59 13.80 -9.81
N ASP A 219 -12.05 14.90 -10.33
CA ASP A 219 -11.46 15.00 -11.68
C ASP A 219 -10.11 14.26 -11.74
N PRO A 220 -10.01 13.11 -12.45
CA PRO A 220 -8.78 12.34 -12.53
C PRO A 220 -7.69 12.99 -13.38
N LEU A 221 -7.99 14.08 -14.09
CA LEU A 221 -7.10 14.74 -15.06
C LEU A 221 -6.69 16.17 -14.64
N GLY A 222 -7.02 16.61 -13.43
CA GLY A 222 -6.71 17.96 -12.95
C GLY A 222 -5.21 18.32 -13.04
N GLU A 223 -4.92 19.55 -13.49
CA GLU A 223 -3.55 20.08 -13.54
C GLU A 223 -2.87 20.05 -12.16
N PHE A 224 -1.53 19.94 -12.16
CA PHE A 224 -0.74 20.13 -10.95
C PHE A 224 -0.89 21.61 -10.53
N GLY A 225 -1.73 21.88 -9.53
CA GLY A 225 -1.61 23.14 -8.79
C GLY A 225 -0.17 23.30 -8.31
N ARG A 226 0.36 24.52 -8.30
CA ARG A 226 1.70 24.73 -7.76
C ARG A 226 1.68 24.37 -6.27
N VAL A 227 2.62 23.52 -5.89
CA VAL A 227 2.88 23.15 -4.48
C VAL A 227 3.33 24.38 -3.68
N HIS A 228 3.88 25.39 -4.37
CA HIS A 228 4.25 26.68 -3.80
C HIS A 228 3.61 27.82 -4.61
N ASP A 229 2.64 28.50 -4.00
CA ASP A 229 2.43 29.94 -4.19
C ASP A 229 2.77 30.65 -2.87
#